data_AF-A0A899G158-F1
#
_entry.id   AF-A0A899G158-F1
#
_cell.length_a   1.000
_cell.length_b   1.000
_cell.length_c   1.000
_cell.angle_alpha   90.00
_cell.angle_beta   90.00
_cell.angle_gamma   90.00
#
_symmetry.space_group_name_H-M   'P 1'
#
loop_
_entity.id
_entity.type
_entity.pdbx_description
1 polymer ?
#
loop_
_entity_poly.entity_id
_entity_poly.type
_entity_poly.pdbx_seq_one_letter_code
_entity_poly.pdbx_strand_id
1 'polypeptide(L)'
;MEENISEKREKEAPETNAKEPVSEESLLNGEKRERPEKRDRNEDSISIKASSESNSLQDMSSLKTNKRKRLSQDRVGQLEDLIALDDKDASSWLKLIMEYKDKNKIEEARSVYERFLKVFPTAAQQWIDYADMELTNNEFIRVETIFSRCLRSVLSVDLWKFYLDYIRRVNNVSTGGAQARSVISQAYEFVLAHVGIDKDCGSIWSDYINFIKTAEIIFSHILFLK
;
A
#
# COMPACT_ATOMS: atom_id res chain seq x y z
N MET A 1 53.37 -20.08 40.42
CA MET A 1 52.45 -19.43 41.37
C MET A 1 52.15 -18.07 40.76
N GLU A 2 51.20 -18.05 39.84
CA GLU A 2 49.77 -17.68 40.05
C GLU A 2 49.59 -16.25 39.50
N GLU A 3 49.04 -16.12 38.29
CA GLU A 3 47.62 -15.77 38.03
C GLU A 3 47.25 -14.36 38.53
N ASN A 4 46.90 -13.43 37.63
CA ASN A 4 45.51 -13.36 37.17
C ASN A 4 45.30 -12.34 36.04
N ILE A 5 44.49 -12.78 35.09
CA ILE A 5 44.06 -12.11 33.87
C ILE A 5 42.86 -11.22 34.23
N SER A 6 42.91 -9.93 33.90
CA SER A 6 41.70 -9.07 33.91
C SER A 6 41.44 -8.53 32.51
N GLU A 7 40.79 -9.41 31.74
CA GLU A 7 40.15 -9.14 30.45
C GLU A 7 39.03 -8.09 30.67
N LYS A 8 39.28 -6.83 30.33
CA LYS A 8 38.22 -5.84 30.14
C LYS A 8 37.58 -6.06 28.77
N ARG A 9 36.50 -6.83 28.74
CA ARG A 9 35.54 -6.85 27.63
C ARG A 9 34.61 -5.65 27.75
N GLU A 10 34.91 -4.61 26.99
CA GLU A 10 33.96 -3.54 26.71
C GLU A 10 32.85 -4.11 25.81
N LYS A 11 31.61 -4.06 26.30
CA LYS A 11 30.43 -4.47 25.55
C LYS A 11 29.98 -3.29 24.69
N GLU A 12 30.21 -3.38 23.39
CA GLU A 12 29.54 -2.55 22.38
C GLU A 12 28.03 -2.82 22.45
N ALA A 13 27.24 -1.77 22.70
CA ALA A 13 25.79 -1.78 22.55
C ALA A 13 25.43 -1.59 21.06
N PRO A 14 24.34 -2.18 20.55
CA PRO A 14 23.95 -2.00 19.17
C PRO A 14 23.42 -0.57 18.95
N GLU A 15 24.05 0.15 18.03
CA GLU A 15 23.54 1.41 17.48
C GLU A 15 22.13 1.18 16.91
N THR A 16 21.13 1.72 17.60
CA THR A 16 19.76 1.80 17.07
C THR A 16 19.72 3.00 16.11
N ASN A 17 19.71 2.70 14.81
CA ASN A 17 19.54 3.67 13.74
C ASN A 17 18.10 4.22 13.77
N ALA A 18 17.87 5.23 14.61
CA ALA A 18 16.66 6.04 14.58
C ALA A 18 16.69 6.89 13.29
N LYS A 19 16.00 6.42 12.25
CA LYS A 19 15.76 7.22 11.05
C LYS A 19 14.76 8.32 11.38
N GLU A 20 15.09 9.54 10.97
CA GLU A 20 14.25 10.73 11.05
C GLU A 20 12.86 10.47 10.40
N PRO A 21 11.76 10.99 10.98
CA PRO A 21 10.46 10.91 10.34
C PRO A 21 10.48 11.74 9.04
N VAL A 22 9.94 11.16 7.97
CA VAL A 22 9.79 11.78 6.65
C VAL A 22 9.15 13.16 6.80
N SER A 23 9.93 14.20 6.53
CA SER A 23 9.50 15.59 6.64
C SER A 23 8.52 15.97 5.52
N GLU A 24 7.58 16.85 5.88
CA GLU A 24 6.46 17.40 5.10
C GLU A 24 6.84 18.00 3.73
N GLU A 25 8.13 18.24 3.47
CA GLU A 25 8.62 19.02 2.34
C GLU A 25 8.72 18.22 1.03
N SER A 26 8.75 16.88 1.10
CA SER A 26 8.85 16.01 -0.10
C SER A 26 7.56 15.93 -0.93
N LEU A 27 6.44 16.48 -0.44
CA LEU A 27 5.13 16.35 -1.07
C LEU A 27 4.72 17.56 -1.94
N LEU A 28 5.55 18.61 -2.03
CA LEU A 28 5.13 19.94 -2.49
C LEU A 28 5.65 20.44 -3.85
N ASN A 29 6.51 19.73 -4.59
CA ASN A 29 7.00 20.23 -5.89
C ASN A 29 6.31 19.56 -7.10
N GLY A 30 5.34 20.29 -7.66
CA GLY A 30 4.54 19.91 -8.82
C GLY A 30 5.23 20.11 -10.17
N GLU A 31 5.14 19.07 -11.00
CA GLU A 31 5.45 19.06 -12.44
C GLU A 31 4.55 20.03 -13.24
N LYS A 32 5.19 20.84 -14.09
CA LYS A 32 4.54 21.56 -15.18
C LYS A 32 3.97 20.57 -16.19
N ARG A 33 2.64 20.58 -16.36
CA ARG A 33 1.95 19.86 -17.44
C ARG A 33 1.92 20.72 -18.70
N GLU A 34 2.63 20.30 -19.75
CA GLU A 34 2.37 20.72 -21.13
C GLU A 34 1.34 19.77 -21.78
N ARG A 35 0.45 20.36 -22.57
CA ARG A 35 -0.73 19.74 -23.19
C ARG A 35 -0.48 19.60 -24.69
N PRO A 36 -0.71 18.45 -25.35
CA PRO A 36 -0.68 18.41 -26.81
C PRO A 36 -2.04 18.73 -27.41
N GLU A 37 -1.94 19.48 -28.50
CA GLU A 37 -2.98 20.06 -29.35
C GLU A 37 -3.60 19.01 -30.29
N LYS A 38 -4.87 19.22 -30.63
CA LYS A 38 -5.65 18.40 -31.58
C LYS A 38 -5.27 18.72 -33.02
N ARG A 39 -5.33 17.75 -33.93
CA ARG A 39 -5.61 17.97 -35.37
C ARG A 39 -6.17 16.74 -36.07
N ASP A 40 -7.46 16.84 -36.36
CA ASP A 40 -8.26 16.53 -37.55
C ASP A 40 -8.01 15.30 -38.42
N ARG A 41 -9.15 14.62 -38.64
CA ARG A 41 -9.47 13.69 -39.73
C ARG A 41 -9.37 14.40 -41.07
N ASN A 42 -9.02 13.65 -42.12
CA ASN A 42 -9.77 13.70 -43.38
C ASN A 42 -9.56 12.40 -44.18
N GLU A 43 -10.70 11.87 -44.63
CA GLU A 43 -10.86 10.83 -45.64
C GLU A 43 -10.50 11.40 -47.02
N ASP A 44 -9.99 10.57 -47.94
CA ASP A 44 -10.58 10.46 -49.28
C ASP A 44 -9.89 9.42 -50.19
N SER A 45 -10.75 8.68 -50.88
CA SER A 45 -10.63 8.14 -52.25
C SER A 45 -9.78 6.88 -52.55
N ILE A 46 -10.47 5.75 -52.45
CA ILE A 46 -10.70 4.69 -53.45
C ILE A 46 -9.99 4.83 -54.82
N SER A 47 -9.32 3.76 -55.25
CA SER A 47 -9.27 3.36 -56.67
C SER A 47 -9.37 1.84 -56.82
N ILE A 48 -10.40 1.45 -57.58
CA ILE A 48 -10.81 0.08 -57.91
C ILE A 48 -9.99 -0.42 -59.10
N LYS A 49 -9.45 -1.64 -59.03
CA LYS A 49 -9.22 -2.46 -60.23
C LYS A 49 -9.59 -3.90 -59.93
N ALA A 50 -10.64 -4.34 -60.63
CA ALA A 50 -11.13 -5.69 -60.64
C ALA A 50 -10.26 -6.57 -61.55
N SER A 51 -9.94 -7.76 -61.08
CA SER A 51 -9.68 -8.92 -61.94
C SER A 51 -10.11 -10.16 -61.17
N SER A 52 -11.14 -10.78 -61.71
CA SER A 52 -11.70 -12.07 -61.36
C SER A 52 -10.71 -13.19 -61.65
N GLU A 53 -10.52 -14.10 -60.70
CA GLU A 53 -10.27 -15.51 -61.00
C GLU A 53 -10.62 -16.35 -59.76
N SER A 54 -11.54 -17.28 -59.98
CA SER A 54 -12.08 -18.23 -59.03
C SER A 54 -11.22 -19.49 -58.96
N ASN A 55 -10.82 -19.93 -57.77
CA ASN A 55 -10.82 -21.36 -57.43
C ASN A 55 -10.64 -21.68 -55.94
N SER A 56 -11.47 -22.65 -55.52
CA SER A 56 -11.29 -23.64 -54.43
C SER A 56 -11.01 -23.21 -52.99
N LEU A 57 -12.09 -23.25 -52.19
CA LEU A 57 -12.30 -24.09 -51.01
C LEU A 57 -11.10 -24.57 -50.18
N GLN A 58 -11.27 -24.39 -48.85
CA GLN A 58 -10.68 -25.13 -47.74
C GLN A 58 -9.21 -24.80 -47.40
N ASP A 59 -9.03 -23.97 -46.37
CA ASP A 59 -8.29 -24.33 -45.15
C ASP A 59 -7.98 -23.08 -44.32
N MET A 60 -8.82 -22.77 -43.33
CA MET A 60 -8.44 -21.96 -42.16
C MET A 60 -9.23 -22.44 -40.94
N SER A 61 -9.25 -23.76 -40.73
CA SER A 61 -9.77 -24.38 -39.51
C SER A 61 -8.74 -24.41 -38.36
N SER A 62 -7.70 -23.58 -38.44
CA SER A 62 -6.55 -23.58 -37.54
C SER A 62 -6.44 -22.32 -36.70
N LEU A 63 -7.51 -22.02 -35.96
CA LEU A 63 -7.40 -21.37 -34.64
C LEU A 63 -8.08 -22.25 -33.60
N LYS A 64 -7.73 -23.55 -33.61
CA LYS A 64 -7.86 -24.36 -32.41
C LYS A 64 -6.90 -23.76 -31.39
N THR A 65 -7.43 -22.90 -30.54
CA THR A 65 -6.77 -22.45 -29.32
C THR A 65 -6.23 -23.71 -28.64
N ASN A 66 -4.91 -23.89 -28.66
CA ASN A 66 -4.23 -24.85 -27.82
C ASN A 66 -4.39 -24.38 -26.37
N LYS A 67 -5.61 -24.52 -25.83
CA LYS A 67 -5.84 -24.57 -24.39
C LYS A 67 -5.15 -25.85 -23.96
N ARG A 68 -3.85 -25.75 -23.68
CA ARG A 68 -3.13 -26.78 -22.91
C ARG A 68 -4.06 -27.14 -21.78
N LYS A 69 -4.42 -28.43 -21.70
CA LYS A 69 -5.29 -28.97 -20.67
C LYS A 69 -4.58 -28.69 -19.35
N ARG A 70 -4.86 -27.52 -18.75
CA ARG A 70 -4.22 -27.09 -17.52
C ARG A 70 -4.54 -28.17 -16.49
N LEU A 71 -3.54 -28.54 -15.69
CA LEU A 71 -3.75 -29.47 -14.59
C LEU A 71 -4.95 -28.96 -13.78
N SER A 72 -5.88 -29.83 -13.42
CA SER A 72 -7.09 -29.44 -12.66
C SER A 72 -6.76 -28.68 -11.37
N GLN A 73 -5.52 -28.83 -10.89
CA GLN A 73 -4.94 -28.19 -9.70
C GLN A 73 -4.38 -26.77 -9.94
N ASP A 74 -4.37 -26.25 -11.17
CA ASP A 74 -3.86 -24.90 -11.47
C ASP A 74 -4.91 -23.82 -11.16
N ARG A 75 -5.24 -23.69 -9.88
CA ARG A 75 -6.19 -22.71 -9.37
C ARG A 75 -5.79 -21.28 -9.71
N VAL A 76 -4.48 -21.00 -9.64
CA VAL A 76 -3.88 -19.70 -9.98
C VAL A 76 -4.15 -19.36 -11.43
N GLY A 77 -3.85 -20.27 -12.36
CA GLY A 77 -4.10 -20.04 -13.78
C GLY A 77 -5.58 -19.78 -14.08
N GLN A 78 -6.49 -20.54 -13.46
CA GLN A 78 -7.93 -20.32 -13.65
C GLN A 78 -8.37 -18.92 -13.20
N LEU A 79 -7.84 -18.44 -12.08
CA LEU A 79 -8.14 -17.11 -11.56
C LEU A 79 -7.56 -16.00 -12.45
N GLU A 80 -6.34 -16.17 -12.96
CA GLU A 80 -5.74 -15.23 -13.93
C GLU A 80 -6.56 -15.16 -15.23
N ASP A 81 -7.04 -16.30 -15.74
CA ASP A 81 -7.90 -16.33 -16.93
C ASP A 81 -9.25 -15.62 -16.68
N LEU A 82 -9.80 -15.73 -15.47
CA LEU A 82 -11.03 -15.03 -15.07
C LEU A 82 -10.82 -13.51 -15.00
N ILE A 83 -9.71 -13.06 -14.41
CA ILE A 83 -9.33 -11.65 -14.35
C ILE A 83 -9.07 -11.09 -15.76
N ALA A 84 -8.48 -11.88 -16.64
CA ALA A 84 -8.25 -11.48 -18.03
C ALA A 84 -9.56 -11.35 -18.83
N LEU A 85 -10.61 -12.09 -18.44
CA LEU A 85 -11.93 -12.00 -19.05
C LEU A 85 -12.72 -10.81 -18.50
N ASP A 86 -12.67 -10.58 -17.19
CA ASP A 86 -13.31 -9.46 -16.49
C ASP A 86 -12.40 -8.93 -15.39
N ASP A 87 -11.71 -7.83 -15.69
CA ASP A 87 -10.80 -7.17 -14.75
C ASP A 87 -11.55 -6.39 -13.66
N LYS A 88 -12.86 -6.19 -13.78
CA LYS A 88 -13.69 -5.48 -12.80
C LYS A 88 -14.34 -6.42 -11.78
N ASP A 89 -14.16 -7.72 -11.90
CA ASP A 89 -14.56 -8.66 -10.86
C ASP A 89 -13.55 -8.68 -9.71
N ALA A 90 -13.74 -7.80 -8.73
CA ALA A 90 -12.93 -7.75 -7.51
C ALA A 90 -12.84 -9.11 -6.80
N SER A 91 -13.85 -9.98 -6.90
CA SER A 91 -13.86 -11.26 -6.20
C SER A 91 -12.78 -12.22 -6.71
N SER A 92 -12.51 -12.20 -8.02
CA SER A 92 -11.48 -13.04 -8.65
C SER A 92 -10.07 -12.58 -8.26
N TRP A 93 -9.85 -11.27 -8.22
CA TRP A 93 -8.60 -10.69 -7.70
C TRP A 93 -8.32 -11.09 -6.25
N LEU A 94 -9.31 -10.93 -5.36
CA LEU A 94 -9.15 -11.25 -3.94
C LEU A 94 -8.86 -12.74 -3.73
N LYS A 95 -9.54 -13.63 -4.46
CA LYS A 95 -9.26 -15.07 -4.43
C LYS A 95 -7.83 -15.38 -4.87
N LEU A 96 -7.33 -14.68 -5.89
CA LEU A 96 -5.96 -14.87 -6.38
C LEU A 96 -4.93 -14.39 -5.36
N ILE A 97 -5.16 -13.25 -4.73
CA ILE A 97 -4.31 -12.73 -3.63
C ILE A 97 -4.26 -13.74 -2.49
N MET A 98 -5.42 -14.24 -2.04
CA MET A 98 -5.50 -15.25 -0.98
C MET A 98 -4.72 -16.52 -1.34
N GLU A 99 -4.89 -17.04 -2.57
CA GLU A 99 -4.18 -18.24 -3.02
C GLU A 99 -2.65 -18.09 -2.97
N TYR A 100 -2.12 -16.90 -3.30
CA TYR A 100 -0.68 -16.62 -3.18
C TYR A 100 -0.23 -16.44 -1.73
N LYS A 101 -1.03 -15.75 -0.90
CA LYS A 101 -0.76 -15.60 0.54
C LYS A 101 -0.72 -16.95 1.25
N ASP A 102 -1.68 -17.83 0.99
CA ASP A 102 -1.77 -19.17 1.59
C ASP A 102 -0.59 -20.07 1.20
N LYS A 103 -0.04 -19.85 0.00
CA LYS A 103 1.18 -20.52 -0.48
C LYS A 103 2.48 -19.84 -0.03
N ASN A 104 2.40 -18.81 0.80
CA ASN A 104 3.53 -17.98 1.23
C ASN A 104 4.34 -17.39 0.06
N LYS A 105 3.66 -17.11 -1.06
CA LYS A 105 4.22 -16.51 -2.28
C LYS A 105 4.02 -15.00 -2.27
N ILE A 106 4.76 -14.34 -1.38
CA ILE A 106 4.54 -12.93 -1.05
C ILE A 106 4.81 -12.02 -2.26
N GLU A 107 5.84 -12.30 -3.07
CA GLU A 107 6.14 -11.47 -4.23
C GLU A 107 5.07 -11.53 -5.31
N GLU A 108 4.53 -12.72 -5.55
CA GLU A 108 3.41 -12.88 -6.45
C GLU A 108 2.15 -12.20 -5.90
N ALA A 109 1.88 -12.31 -4.59
CA ALA A 109 0.78 -11.59 -3.95
C ALA A 109 0.93 -10.06 -4.10
N ARG A 110 2.13 -9.51 -3.91
CA ARG A 110 2.44 -8.08 -4.16
C ARG A 110 2.12 -7.68 -5.60
N SER A 111 2.57 -8.48 -6.57
CA SER A 111 2.29 -8.22 -7.99
C SER A 111 0.79 -8.19 -8.29
N VAL A 112 0.00 -9.05 -7.64
CA VAL A 112 -1.46 -9.04 -7.79
C VAL A 112 -2.08 -7.81 -7.11
N TYR A 113 -1.66 -7.44 -5.89
CA TYR A 113 -2.12 -6.21 -5.22
C TYR A 113 -1.86 -4.97 -6.08
N GLU A 114 -0.65 -4.83 -6.64
CA GLU A 114 -0.29 -3.69 -7.49
C GLU A 114 -1.16 -3.61 -8.76
N ARG A 115 -1.52 -4.76 -9.35
CA ARG A 115 -2.46 -4.81 -10.47
C ARG A 115 -3.88 -4.46 -10.03
N PHE A 116 -4.35 -5.03 -8.92
CA PHE A 116 -5.68 -4.78 -8.38
C PHE A 116 -5.90 -3.30 -8.05
N LEU A 117 -4.95 -2.67 -7.35
CA LEU A 117 -5.07 -1.27 -6.90
C LEU A 117 -4.92 -0.25 -8.04
N LYS A 118 -4.43 -0.67 -9.20
CA LYS A 118 -4.53 0.15 -10.44
C LYS A 118 -5.95 0.19 -10.97
N VAL A 119 -6.71 -0.90 -10.83
CA VAL A 119 -8.11 -0.99 -11.26
C VAL A 119 -9.04 -0.39 -10.20
N PHE A 120 -8.75 -0.63 -8.92
CA PHE A 120 -9.56 -0.19 -7.77
C PHE A 120 -8.74 0.70 -6.82
N PRO A 121 -8.37 1.93 -7.22
CA PRO A 121 -7.51 2.80 -6.41
C PRO A 121 -8.15 3.25 -5.10
N THR A 122 -9.48 3.25 -5.00
CA THR A 122 -10.23 3.68 -3.81
C THR A 122 -10.59 2.54 -2.85
N ALA A 123 -10.10 1.32 -3.10
CA ALA A 123 -10.39 0.14 -2.29
C ALA A 123 -9.62 0.18 -0.97
N ALA A 124 -10.15 0.93 0.01
CA ALA A 124 -9.49 1.18 1.30
C ALA A 124 -9.13 -0.10 2.05
N GLN A 125 -10.03 -1.08 2.10
CA GLN A 125 -9.77 -2.35 2.81
C GLN A 125 -8.56 -3.07 2.21
N GLN A 126 -8.42 -3.07 0.89
CA GLN A 126 -7.32 -3.76 0.21
C GLN A 126 -6.00 -3.02 0.36
N TRP A 127 -6.02 -1.68 0.48
CA TRP A 127 -4.84 -0.92 0.91
C TRP A 127 -4.38 -1.31 2.32
N ILE A 128 -5.33 -1.47 3.25
CA ILE A 128 -5.05 -1.91 4.63
C ILE A 128 -4.48 -3.33 4.62
N ASP A 129 -5.15 -4.28 3.98
CA ASP A 129 -4.72 -5.69 3.91
C ASP A 129 -3.35 -5.83 3.22
N TYR A 130 -3.03 -4.94 2.27
CA TYR A 130 -1.73 -4.92 1.62
C TYR A 130 -0.65 -4.41 2.57
N ALA A 131 -0.88 -3.28 3.25
CA ALA A 131 0.06 -2.75 4.23
C ALA A 131 0.26 -3.71 5.42
N ASP A 132 -0.80 -4.37 5.89
CA ASP A 132 -0.73 -5.36 6.97
C ASP A 132 0.09 -6.61 6.59
N MET A 133 -0.02 -7.06 5.33
CA MET A 133 0.84 -8.12 4.80
C MET A 133 2.31 -7.69 4.83
N GLU A 134 2.65 -6.46 4.44
CA GLU A 134 4.04 -5.99 4.49
C GLU A 134 4.54 -5.84 5.94
N LEU A 135 3.68 -5.38 6.86
CA LEU A 135 4.01 -5.32 8.30
C LEU A 135 4.31 -6.71 8.88
N THR A 136 3.50 -7.72 8.53
CA THR A 136 3.71 -9.11 8.97
C THR A 136 5.05 -9.65 8.46
N ASN A 137 5.51 -9.18 7.31
CA ASN A 137 6.80 -9.53 6.73
C ASN A 137 7.96 -8.60 7.17
N ASN A 138 7.72 -7.67 8.08
CA ASN A 138 8.69 -6.67 8.56
C ASN A 138 9.23 -5.72 7.47
N GLU A 139 8.47 -5.48 6.41
CA GLU A 139 8.84 -4.63 5.28
C GLU A 139 8.36 -3.18 5.48
N PHE A 140 8.87 -2.52 6.51
CA PHE A 140 8.42 -1.18 6.92
C PHE A 140 8.53 -0.10 5.83
N ILE A 141 9.58 -0.15 5.00
CA ILE A 141 9.78 0.81 3.90
C ILE A 141 8.64 0.71 2.86
N ARG A 142 8.15 -0.51 2.61
CA ARG A 142 7.03 -0.73 1.67
C ARG A 142 5.73 -0.22 2.27
N VAL A 143 5.53 -0.39 3.57
CA VAL A 143 4.36 0.14 4.28
C VAL A 143 4.28 1.66 4.16
N GLU A 144 5.39 2.38 4.36
CA GLU A 144 5.46 3.83 4.17
C GLU A 144 5.16 4.23 2.72
N THR A 145 5.71 3.46 1.76
CA THR A 145 5.43 3.67 0.33
C THR A 145 3.94 3.48 0.02
N ILE A 146 3.28 2.49 0.61
CA ILE A 146 1.84 2.27 0.46
C ILE A 146 1.06 3.46 1.02
N PHE A 147 1.35 3.91 2.24
CA PHE A 147 0.67 5.06 2.85
C PHE A 147 0.82 6.35 2.04
N SER A 148 2.01 6.63 1.52
CA SER A 148 2.25 7.82 0.69
C SER A 148 1.39 7.86 -0.59
N ARG A 149 1.00 6.69 -1.12
CA ARG A 149 0.17 6.55 -2.32
C ARG A 149 -1.33 6.67 -2.01
N CYS A 150 -1.78 6.06 -0.93
CA CYS A 150 -3.22 5.91 -0.67
C CYS A 150 -3.83 7.03 0.19
N LEU A 151 -3.10 7.60 1.15
CA LEU A 151 -3.69 8.54 2.12
C LEU A 151 -4.26 9.81 1.48
N ARG A 152 -3.65 10.33 0.41
CA ARG A 152 -4.15 11.54 -0.26
C ARG A 152 -5.40 11.30 -1.12
N SER A 153 -5.61 10.08 -1.58
CA SER A 153 -6.67 9.74 -2.55
C SER A 153 -7.85 9.02 -1.91
N VAL A 154 -7.63 8.33 -0.79
CA VAL A 154 -8.62 7.48 -0.13
C VAL A 154 -8.98 8.04 1.24
N LEU A 155 -10.13 8.72 1.33
CA LEU A 155 -10.65 9.32 2.57
C LEU A 155 -11.45 8.30 3.39
N SER A 156 -10.86 7.13 3.69
CA SER A 156 -11.50 6.11 4.52
C SER A 156 -11.04 6.17 5.97
N VAL A 157 -11.97 6.39 6.90
CA VAL A 157 -11.68 6.47 8.34
C VAL A 157 -10.88 5.25 8.84
N ASP A 158 -11.17 4.05 8.35
CA ASP A 158 -10.47 2.83 8.77
C ASP A 158 -9.02 2.78 8.28
N LEU A 159 -8.74 3.29 7.07
CA LEU A 159 -7.38 3.40 6.54
C LEU A 159 -6.56 4.40 7.37
N TRP A 160 -7.18 5.52 7.75
CA TRP A 160 -6.55 6.53 8.58
C TRP A 160 -6.31 6.06 10.03
N LYS A 161 -7.21 5.25 10.59
CA LYS A 161 -7.00 4.57 11.88
C LYS A 161 -5.81 3.62 11.81
N PHE A 162 -5.75 2.80 10.76
CA PHE A 162 -4.64 1.88 10.56
C PHE A 162 -3.29 2.61 10.44
N TYR A 163 -3.26 3.75 9.75
CA TYR A 163 -2.10 4.63 9.71
C TYR A 163 -1.71 5.18 11.09
N LEU A 164 -2.66 5.67 11.89
CA LEU A 164 -2.39 6.14 13.25
C LEU A 164 -1.83 5.03 14.15
N ASP A 165 -2.40 3.83 14.07
CA ASP A 165 -1.91 2.66 14.81
C ASP A 165 -0.46 2.33 14.42
N TYR A 166 -0.13 2.40 13.12
CA TYR A 166 1.23 2.25 12.65
C TYR A 166 2.17 3.30 13.25
N ILE A 167 1.83 4.60 13.17
CA ILE A 167 2.66 5.69 13.71
C ILE A 167 2.89 5.51 15.21
N ARG A 168 1.86 5.13 15.97
CA ARG A 168 1.97 4.88 17.42
C ARG A 168 2.85 3.69 17.76
N ARG A 169 2.81 2.63 16.95
CA ARG A 169 3.67 1.45 17.14
C ARG A 169 5.14 1.76 16.88
N VAL A 170 5.42 2.52 15.82
CA VAL A 170 6.78 2.96 15.48
C VAL A 170 7.31 3.99 16.49
N ASN A 171 6.45 4.89 16.96
CA ASN A 171 6.81 5.96 17.89
C ASN A 171 6.31 5.68 19.32
N ASN A 172 6.89 4.67 19.97
CA ASN A 172 6.48 4.36 21.34
C ASN A 172 6.85 5.50 22.31
N VAL A 173 5.83 6.11 22.94
CA VAL A 173 5.96 7.21 23.90
C VAL A 173 6.86 6.87 25.10
N SER A 174 6.89 5.60 25.52
CA SER A 174 7.75 5.15 26.62
C SER A 174 9.23 5.19 26.25
N THR A 175 9.56 4.92 24.99
CA THR A 175 10.95 4.84 24.51
C THR A 175 11.43 6.16 23.91
N GLY A 176 10.56 6.87 23.17
CA GLY A 176 10.90 8.10 22.45
C GLY A 176 10.52 9.41 23.16
N GLY A 177 9.98 9.34 24.38
CA GLY A 177 9.80 10.50 25.25
C GLY A 177 8.98 11.64 24.64
N ALA A 178 9.50 12.87 24.71
CA ALA A 178 8.82 14.06 24.19
C ALA A 178 8.73 14.09 22.66
N GLN A 179 9.78 13.60 21.96
CA GLN A 179 9.82 13.60 20.50
C GLN A 179 8.75 12.67 19.91
N ALA A 180 8.64 11.44 20.43
CA ALA A 180 7.60 10.50 20.00
C ALA A 180 6.19 11.06 20.24
N ARG A 181 5.98 11.75 21.37
CA ARG A 181 4.69 12.43 21.63
C ARG A 181 4.40 13.51 20.60
N SER A 182 5.39 14.35 20.27
CA SER A 182 5.22 15.41 19.25
C SER A 182 4.82 14.82 17.90
N VAL A 183 5.50 13.76 17.46
CA VAL A 183 5.19 13.07 16.19
C VAL A 183 3.77 12.49 16.20
N ILE A 184 3.38 11.84 17.30
CA ILE A 184 2.02 11.28 17.44
C ILE A 184 0.96 12.41 17.45
N SER A 185 1.20 13.52 18.16
CA SER A 185 0.29 14.68 18.15
C SER A 185 0.10 15.22 16.73
N GLN A 186 1.19 15.45 15.99
CA GLN A 186 1.15 15.92 14.61
C GLN A 186 0.39 14.94 13.69
N ALA A 187 0.59 13.63 13.88
CA ALA A 187 -0.14 12.62 13.13
C ALA A 187 -1.66 12.67 13.40
N TYR A 188 -2.08 12.82 14.65
CA TYR A 188 -3.51 13.00 14.96
C TYR A 188 -4.08 14.26 14.34
N GLU A 189 -3.39 15.40 14.44
CA GLU A 189 -3.83 16.66 13.82
C GLU A 189 -3.96 16.52 12.31
N PHE A 190 -2.98 15.88 11.66
CA PHE A 190 -3.00 15.58 10.23
C PHE A 190 -4.20 14.70 9.83
N VAL A 191 -4.45 13.61 10.57
CA VAL A 191 -5.59 12.72 10.30
C VAL A 191 -6.91 13.45 10.49
N LEU A 192 -7.07 14.18 11.58
CA LEU A 192 -8.31 14.90 11.88
C LEU A 192 -8.58 16.05 10.90
N ALA A 193 -7.54 16.68 10.34
CA ALA A 193 -7.70 17.65 9.27
C ALA A 193 -8.31 17.04 7.99
N HIS A 194 -8.07 15.75 7.72
CA HIS A 194 -8.55 15.07 6.51
C HIS A 194 -9.89 14.34 6.70
N VAL A 195 -10.05 13.62 7.82
CA VAL A 195 -11.25 12.78 8.06
C VAL A 195 -12.02 13.15 9.34
N GLY A 196 -11.63 14.21 10.04
CA GLY A 196 -12.23 14.60 11.32
C GLY A 196 -13.66 15.16 11.24
N ILE A 197 -14.16 15.42 10.02
CA ILE A 197 -15.55 15.86 9.78
C ILE A 197 -16.48 14.64 9.57
N ASP A 198 -15.92 13.46 9.27
CA ASP A 198 -16.71 12.27 8.98
C ASP A 198 -17.46 11.76 10.23
N LYS A 199 -18.68 11.25 10.07
CA LYS A 199 -19.49 10.75 11.19
C LYS A 199 -18.82 9.59 11.95
N ASP A 200 -17.98 8.81 11.28
CA ASP A 200 -17.35 7.60 11.83
C ASP A 200 -16.00 7.90 12.51
N CYS A 201 -15.52 9.16 12.48
CA CYS A 201 -14.24 9.57 13.07
C CYS A 201 -14.28 9.73 14.60
N GLY A 202 -15.45 9.56 15.25
CA GLY A 202 -15.63 9.79 16.68
C GLY A 202 -14.68 8.99 17.59
N SER A 203 -14.28 7.78 17.18
CA SER A 203 -13.28 7.01 17.93
C SER A 203 -11.88 7.64 17.85
N ILE A 204 -11.50 8.20 16.69
CA ILE A 204 -10.21 8.90 16.51
C ILE A 204 -10.15 10.13 17.42
N TRP A 205 -11.23 10.92 17.46
CA TRP A 205 -11.34 12.06 18.38
C TRP A 205 -11.22 11.63 19.83
N SER A 206 -11.91 10.56 20.22
CA SER A 206 -11.87 10.03 21.59
C SER A 206 -10.46 9.61 21.99
N ASP A 207 -9.75 8.92 21.09
CA ASP A 207 -8.37 8.49 21.30
C ASP A 207 -7.41 9.68 21.42
N TYR A 208 -7.57 10.71 20.58
CA TYR A 208 -6.75 11.92 20.64
C TYR A 208 -6.97 12.72 21.93
N ILE A 209 -8.22 12.89 22.36
CA ILE A 209 -8.56 13.54 23.63
C ILE A 209 -7.93 12.78 24.80
N ASN A 210 -8.04 11.45 24.80
CA ASN A 210 -7.43 10.61 25.83
C ASN A 210 -5.90 10.71 25.81
N PHE A 211 -5.30 10.77 24.63
CA PHE A 211 -3.87 10.95 24.46
C PHE A 211 -3.37 12.29 25.03
N ILE A 212 -4.09 13.41 24.81
CA ILE A 212 -3.76 14.72 25.40
C ILE A 212 -3.91 14.69 26.92
N LYS A 213 -5.06 14.19 27.43
CA LYS A 213 -5.33 14.14 28.88
C LYS A 213 -4.26 13.36 29.64
N THR A 214 -3.84 12.22 29.09
CA THR A 214 -2.78 11.41 29.72
C THR A 214 -1.43 12.12 29.72
N ALA A 215 -1.13 12.94 28.71
CA ALA A 215 0.07 13.76 28.70
C ALA A 215 0.05 14.85 29.79
N GLU A 216 -1.08 15.54 29.98
CA GLU A 216 -1.24 16.58 31.00
C GLU A 216 -1.14 16.04 32.44
N ILE A 217 -1.70 14.84 32.69
CA ILE A 217 -1.63 14.17 33.99
C ILE A 217 -0.18 13.81 34.34
N ILE A 218 0.58 13.27 33.38
CA ILE A 218 1.99 12.91 33.59
C ILE A 218 2.82 14.16 33.91
N PHE A 219 2.59 15.26 33.21
CA PHE A 219 3.29 16.52 33.45
C PHE A 219 3.00 17.07 34.87
N SER A 220 1.73 17.05 35.28
CA SER A 220 1.30 17.51 36.60
C SER A 220 1.88 16.66 37.74
N HIS A 221 1.94 15.34 37.56
CA HIS A 221 2.51 14.43 38.55
C HIS A 221 4.04 14.58 38.70
N ILE A 222 4.76 14.83 37.60
CA ILE A 222 6.21 15.10 37.65
C ILE A 222 6.50 16.43 38.34
N LEU A 223 5.68 17.46 38.14
CA LEU A 223 5.84 18.76 38.80
C LEU A 223 5.48 18.73 40.29
N PHE A 224 4.57 17.86 40.73
CA PHE A 224 4.18 17.75 42.14
C PHE A 224 5.16 16.91 42.99
N LEU A 225 6.08 16.17 42.35
CA LEU A 225 7.08 15.31 43.01
C LEU A 225 8.49 15.92 43.09
N LYS A 226 8.66 17.20 42.73
CA LYS A 226 9.90 17.97 42.85
C LYS A 226 9.71 19.14 43.80
#